data_AF-A0A8H3AWF3-F1
#
_entry.id   AF-A0A8H3AWF3-F1
#
_cell.length_a   1.000
_cell.length_b   1.000
_cell.length_c   1.000
_cell.angle_alpha   90.00
_cell.angle_beta   90.00
_cell.angle_gamma   90.00
#
_symmetry.space_group_name_H-M   'P 1'
#
loop_
_entity.id
_entity.type
_entity.pdbx_description
1 polymer ?
#
loop_
_entity_poly.entity_id
_entity_poly.type
_entity_poly.pdbx_seq_one_letter_code
_entity_poly.pdbx_strand_id
1 'polypeptide(L)'
;MADPTIKGLAPSQVEYDGSNLRVAIVHARWNKTVIDALVAGAVEKLKERGVKESNIVVQSVPGSFELPLACSKVISASQAQASSTATDLLGGATSLLSFDTPQRVPSPSPGAVTVNMPSKAFDAVIAIGVLIKGSTMHFEYICDSVSHALMRLQMDTGVPVIFGVLTALSDDQALDRAGLGRGPNGKGHNHGEDWGLAAVEMGSHLKERGVKESNIVIQSVPGSFELPLACSKVISASQAQASSTATDLLGGAASLLSLDPHAPQRVPSPAPGTVTVNMPSKAFDAVIAIGVLIKGSTMHFEYICDSVSHALMRLQMDTGVPVIFGVLTVLTDDQALERAGLGRGSNGKGHNHGEDWGLAAVEMGSHVQTWATGRF
;
A
#
# COMPACT_ATOMS: atom_id res chain seq x y z
N MET A 1 16.92 -22.80 -19.33
CA MET A 1 15.83 -22.77 -18.33
C MET A 1 15.78 -21.36 -17.79
N ALA A 2 14.65 -20.89 -17.26
CA ALA A 2 14.63 -19.60 -16.56
C ALA A 2 15.56 -19.65 -15.35
N ASP A 3 16.21 -18.53 -15.04
CA ASP A 3 17.06 -18.40 -13.85
C ASP A 3 16.20 -18.50 -12.58
N PRO A 4 16.44 -19.48 -11.68
CA PRO A 4 15.64 -19.66 -10.47
C PRO A 4 15.75 -18.48 -9.48
N THR A 5 16.68 -17.54 -9.69
CA THR A 5 16.81 -16.31 -8.90
C THR A 5 15.89 -15.17 -9.37
N ILE A 6 15.23 -15.31 -10.53
CA ILE A 6 14.27 -14.34 -11.06
C ILE A 6 12.86 -14.85 -10.79
N LYS A 7 12.37 -14.60 -9.58
CA LYS A 7 11.07 -15.06 -9.08
C LYS A 7 10.02 -13.94 -9.23
N GLY A 8 9.01 -14.16 -10.05
CA GLY A 8 7.80 -13.33 -10.08
C GLY A 8 6.93 -13.52 -8.84
N LEU A 9 5.89 -12.70 -8.69
CA LEU A 9 4.95 -12.82 -7.58
C LEU A 9 4.10 -14.10 -7.74
N ALA A 10 3.94 -14.86 -6.65
CA ALA A 10 3.01 -15.98 -6.65
C ALA A 10 1.57 -15.44 -6.80
N PRO A 11 0.75 -15.95 -7.75
CA PRO A 11 -0.60 -15.45 -7.95
C PRO A 11 -1.44 -15.52 -6.66
N SER A 12 -2.18 -14.44 -6.37
CA SER A 12 -3.12 -14.40 -5.25
C SER A 12 -4.18 -15.48 -5.41
N GLN A 13 -4.59 -16.10 -4.29
CA GLN A 13 -5.68 -17.10 -4.29
C GLN A 13 -7.07 -16.46 -4.53
N VAL A 14 -7.15 -15.13 -4.44
CA VAL A 14 -8.33 -14.31 -4.69
C VAL A 14 -8.07 -13.46 -5.93
N GLU A 15 -9.01 -13.44 -6.88
CA GLU A 15 -8.99 -12.49 -7.99
C GLU A 15 -9.61 -11.16 -7.55
N TYR A 16 -8.87 -10.07 -7.69
CA TYR A 16 -9.31 -8.72 -7.33
C TYR A 16 -9.82 -7.96 -8.56
N ASP A 17 -11.01 -7.39 -8.48
CA ASP A 17 -11.57 -6.52 -9.53
C ASP A 17 -11.03 -5.09 -9.41
N GLY A 18 -10.33 -4.65 -10.45
CA GLY A 18 -9.80 -3.29 -10.59
C GLY A 18 -10.75 -2.31 -11.31
N SER A 19 -11.94 -2.72 -11.74
CA SER A 19 -12.87 -1.90 -12.54
C SER A 19 -13.21 -0.52 -11.96
N ASN A 20 -13.16 -0.41 -10.63
CA ASN A 20 -13.45 0.80 -9.87
C ASN A 20 -12.19 1.53 -9.37
N LEU A 21 -10.98 1.03 -9.67
CA LEU A 21 -9.70 1.63 -9.25
C LEU A 21 -9.29 2.82 -10.12
N ARG A 22 -8.56 3.76 -9.50
CA ARG A 22 -7.74 4.78 -10.17
C ARG A 22 -6.29 4.59 -9.73
N VAL A 23 -5.38 4.39 -10.68
CA VAL A 23 -3.97 4.06 -10.41
C VAL A 23 -3.07 5.06 -11.12
N ALA A 24 -2.06 5.58 -10.43
CA ALA A 24 -1.01 6.36 -11.05
C ALA A 24 0.26 5.53 -11.25
N ILE A 25 0.95 5.73 -12.37
CA ILE A 25 2.30 5.20 -12.61
C ILE A 25 3.23 6.41 -12.76
N VAL A 26 4.22 6.51 -11.89
CA VAL A 26 5.26 7.55 -11.98
C VAL A 26 6.56 6.84 -12.30
N HIS A 27 7.20 7.17 -13.43
CA HIS A 27 8.40 6.47 -13.89
C HIS A 27 9.60 7.38 -14.17
N ALA A 28 10.81 6.90 -13.89
CA ALA A 28 12.04 7.56 -14.30
C ALA A 28 12.26 7.48 -15.83
N ARG A 29 13.19 8.28 -16.38
CA ARG A 29 13.54 8.25 -17.81
C ARG A 29 14.93 7.68 -18.11
N TRP A 30 15.76 7.44 -17.10
CA TRP A 30 16.99 6.65 -17.23
C TRP A 30 16.65 5.19 -17.59
N ASN A 31 17.51 4.56 -18.41
CA ASN A 31 17.35 3.16 -18.85
C ASN A 31 16.01 2.89 -19.57
N LYS A 32 15.62 3.83 -20.46
CA LYS A 32 14.28 3.91 -21.08
C LYS A 32 13.77 2.59 -21.67
N THR A 33 14.61 1.80 -22.33
CA THR A 33 14.20 0.50 -22.92
C THR A 33 13.66 -0.48 -21.87
N VAL A 34 14.25 -0.50 -20.67
CA VAL A 34 13.80 -1.33 -19.55
C VAL A 34 12.53 -0.72 -18.94
N ILE A 35 12.54 0.60 -18.69
CA ILE A 35 11.38 1.35 -18.17
C ILE A 35 10.13 1.13 -19.02
N ASP A 36 10.24 1.27 -20.35
CA ASP A 36 9.10 1.18 -21.27
C ASP A 36 8.43 -0.20 -21.20
N ALA A 37 9.21 -1.27 -21.08
CA ALA A 37 8.70 -2.64 -20.95
C ALA A 37 8.07 -2.92 -19.57
N LEU A 38 8.65 -2.39 -18.50
CA LEU A 38 8.08 -2.46 -17.15
C LEU A 38 6.76 -1.68 -17.05
N VAL A 39 6.71 -0.47 -17.59
CA VAL A 39 5.48 0.36 -17.65
C VAL A 39 4.42 -0.33 -18.51
N ALA A 40 4.79 -0.91 -19.66
CA ALA A 40 3.87 -1.65 -20.51
C ALA A 40 3.26 -2.87 -19.79
N GLY A 41 4.07 -3.71 -19.14
CA GLY A 41 3.59 -4.86 -18.39
C GLY A 41 2.67 -4.48 -17.21
N ALA A 42 2.99 -3.39 -16.50
CA ALA A 42 2.13 -2.87 -15.45
C ALA A 42 0.78 -2.39 -15.99
N VAL A 43 0.78 -1.60 -17.08
CA VAL A 43 -0.46 -1.13 -17.73
C VAL A 43 -1.29 -2.30 -18.28
N GLU A 44 -0.65 -3.31 -18.85
CA GLU A 44 -1.32 -4.51 -19.36
C GLU A 44 -2.02 -5.28 -18.24
N LYS A 45 -1.35 -5.55 -17.10
CA LYS A 45 -1.99 -6.23 -15.97
C LYS A 45 -3.06 -5.41 -15.25
N LEU A 46 -2.91 -4.09 -15.17
CA LEU A 46 -3.98 -3.20 -14.69
C LEU A 46 -5.23 -3.36 -15.58
N LYS A 47 -5.08 -3.37 -16.91
CA LYS A 47 -6.18 -3.57 -17.87
C LYS A 47 -6.78 -4.97 -17.80
N GLU A 48 -5.95 -6.01 -17.69
CA GLU A 48 -6.37 -7.41 -17.55
C GLU A 48 -7.25 -7.60 -16.30
N ARG A 49 -6.92 -6.90 -15.20
CA ARG A 49 -7.72 -6.85 -13.97
C ARG A 49 -8.82 -5.77 -14.00
N GLY A 50 -9.20 -5.29 -15.18
CA GLY A 50 -10.39 -4.44 -15.38
C GLY A 50 -10.20 -2.94 -15.15
N VAL A 51 -9.01 -2.46 -14.73
CA VAL A 51 -8.77 -1.03 -14.51
C VAL A 51 -8.94 -0.27 -15.83
N LYS A 52 -9.88 0.69 -15.85
CA LYS A 52 -10.23 1.47 -17.04
C LYS A 52 -9.05 2.34 -17.48
N GLU A 53 -8.78 2.42 -18.79
CA GLU A 53 -7.67 3.23 -19.32
C GLU A 53 -7.74 4.71 -18.87
N SER A 54 -8.93 5.30 -18.80
CA SER A 54 -9.16 6.66 -18.28
C SER A 54 -8.72 6.85 -16.82
N ASN A 55 -8.60 5.76 -16.08
CA ASN A 55 -8.25 5.73 -14.66
C ASN A 55 -6.76 5.39 -14.43
N ILE A 56 -6.00 5.08 -15.48
CA ILE A 56 -4.55 4.85 -15.43
C ILE A 56 -3.85 6.15 -15.83
N VAL A 57 -3.12 6.76 -14.90
CA VAL A 57 -2.41 8.04 -15.14
C VAL A 57 -0.91 7.80 -15.12
N VAL A 58 -0.26 7.90 -16.28
CA VAL A 58 1.20 7.73 -16.41
C VAL A 58 1.89 9.10 -16.43
N GLN A 59 2.93 9.27 -15.61
CA GLN A 59 3.75 10.49 -15.50
C GLN A 59 5.24 10.12 -15.47
N SER A 60 6.12 11.01 -15.96
CA SER A 60 7.55 10.75 -16.03
C SER A 60 8.42 11.79 -15.34
N VAL A 61 9.48 11.33 -14.67
CA VAL A 61 10.49 12.16 -13.97
C VAL A 61 11.90 11.94 -14.56
N PRO A 62 12.88 12.82 -14.32
CA PRO A 62 14.22 12.66 -14.88
C PRO A 62 14.88 11.35 -14.44
N GLY A 63 15.12 11.16 -13.13
CA GLY A 63 15.73 9.96 -12.56
C GLY A 63 14.95 9.40 -11.37
N SER A 64 15.43 8.29 -10.81
CA SER A 64 14.77 7.61 -9.70
C SER A 64 14.71 8.45 -8.42
N PHE A 65 15.65 9.39 -8.23
CA PHE A 65 15.71 10.26 -7.07
C PHE A 65 14.50 11.21 -6.96
N GLU A 66 13.87 11.56 -8.08
CA GLU A 66 12.66 12.38 -8.10
C GLU A 66 11.36 11.58 -7.85
N LEU A 67 11.39 10.25 -7.91
CA LEU A 67 10.20 9.40 -7.76
C LEU A 67 9.41 9.68 -6.47
N PRO A 68 10.03 9.75 -5.27
CA PRO A 68 9.27 9.96 -4.03
C PRO A 68 8.53 11.31 -4.02
N LEU A 69 9.19 12.37 -4.50
CA LEU A 69 8.57 13.70 -4.59
C LEU A 69 7.43 13.72 -5.61
N ALA A 70 7.62 13.12 -6.79
CA ALA A 70 6.59 13.09 -7.82
C ALA A 70 5.39 12.23 -7.43
N CYS A 71 5.60 11.04 -6.85
CA CYS A 71 4.54 10.23 -6.26
C CYS A 71 3.77 11.03 -5.20
N SER A 72 4.48 11.74 -4.30
CA SER A 72 3.85 12.59 -3.28
C SER A 72 2.95 13.66 -3.90
N LYS A 73 3.46 14.41 -4.88
CA LYS A 73 2.67 15.46 -5.56
C LYS A 73 1.49 14.90 -6.34
N VAL A 74 1.62 13.73 -6.98
CA VAL A 74 0.54 13.06 -7.70
C VAL A 74 -0.57 12.59 -6.73
N ILE A 75 -0.20 12.03 -5.58
CA ILE A 75 -1.16 11.65 -4.53
C ILE A 75 -1.89 12.89 -4.02
N SER A 76 -1.18 13.90 -3.52
CA SER A 76 -1.79 15.12 -2.96
C SER A 76 -2.65 15.87 -3.98
N ALA A 77 -2.24 15.95 -5.25
CA ALA A 77 -3.04 16.57 -6.30
C ALA A 77 -4.35 15.81 -6.54
N SER A 78 -4.32 14.47 -6.53
CA SER A 78 -5.54 13.65 -6.70
C SER A 78 -6.51 13.76 -5.52
N GLN A 79 -5.98 13.91 -4.31
CA GLN A 79 -6.78 14.14 -3.10
C GLN A 79 -7.45 15.52 -3.16
N ALA A 80 -6.70 16.56 -3.54
CA ALA A 80 -7.24 17.91 -3.72
C ALA A 80 -8.32 17.97 -4.82
N GLN A 81 -8.14 17.27 -5.94
CA GLN A 81 -9.14 17.15 -7.02
C GLN A 81 -10.45 16.50 -6.53
N ALA A 82 -10.36 15.48 -5.68
CA ALA A 82 -11.52 14.83 -5.09
C ALA A 82 -12.27 15.77 -4.13
N SER A 83 -11.54 16.49 -3.27
CA SER A 83 -12.12 17.47 -2.35
C SER A 83 -12.76 18.67 -3.05
N SER A 84 -12.19 19.17 -4.15
CA SER A 84 -12.76 20.30 -4.90
C SER A 84 -14.09 19.92 -5.55
N THR A 85 -14.18 18.73 -6.15
CA THR A 85 -15.43 18.25 -6.78
C THR A 85 -16.56 18.06 -5.76
N ALA A 86 -16.24 17.61 -4.55
CA ALA A 86 -17.23 17.53 -3.47
C ALA A 86 -17.71 18.92 -3.02
N THR A 87 -16.82 19.92 -3.07
CA THR A 87 -17.13 21.31 -2.68
C THR A 87 -18.00 22.00 -3.74
N ASP A 88 -17.75 21.81 -5.03
CA ASP A 88 -18.60 22.36 -6.11
C ASP A 88 -20.04 21.81 -6.04
N LEU A 89 -20.21 20.53 -5.69
CA LEU A 89 -21.53 19.90 -5.57
C LEU A 89 -22.36 20.48 -4.40
N LEU A 90 -21.70 20.85 -3.29
CA LEU A 90 -22.31 21.54 -2.15
C LEU A 90 -22.48 23.05 -2.39
N GLY A 91 -21.56 23.67 -3.13
CA GLY A 91 -21.63 25.07 -3.58
C GLY A 91 -22.83 25.33 -4.51
N GLY A 92 -23.11 24.39 -5.42
CA GLY A 92 -24.29 24.45 -6.29
C GLY A 92 -25.62 24.52 -5.52
N ALA A 93 -25.71 23.85 -4.37
CA ALA A 93 -26.92 23.87 -3.53
C ALA A 93 -27.07 25.20 -2.75
N THR A 94 -25.97 25.85 -2.35
CA THR A 94 -26.02 27.15 -1.65
C THR A 94 -26.19 28.33 -2.61
N SER A 95 -25.73 28.21 -3.86
CA SER A 95 -25.98 29.20 -4.91
C SER A 95 -27.46 29.32 -5.31
N LEU A 96 -28.29 28.30 -5.05
CA LEU A 96 -29.75 28.36 -5.26
C LEU A 96 -30.52 29.08 -4.14
N LEU A 97 -29.84 29.45 -3.05
CA LEU A 97 -30.43 30.15 -1.89
C LEU A 97 -29.96 31.61 -1.76
N SER A 98 -28.98 32.04 -2.55
CA SER A 98 -28.55 33.44 -2.60
C SER A 98 -29.42 34.24 -3.57
N PHE A 99 -30.36 35.01 -3.02
CA PHE A 99 -31.09 36.02 -3.78
C PHE A 99 -30.20 37.24 -4.07
N ASP A 100 -30.11 37.56 -5.36
CA ASP A 100 -29.78 38.85 -5.97
C ASP A 100 -28.45 39.55 -5.61
N THR A 101 -27.44 39.34 -6.47
CA THR A 101 -26.56 40.44 -6.92
C THR A 101 -26.04 40.12 -8.34
N PRO A 102 -26.18 40.99 -9.35
CA PRO A 102 -25.75 40.69 -10.71
C PRO A 102 -24.22 40.80 -10.88
N GLN A 103 -23.50 39.70 -10.65
CA GLN A 103 -22.06 39.64 -10.91
C GLN A 103 -21.77 39.28 -12.38
N ARG A 104 -20.94 40.10 -13.03
CA ARG A 104 -20.62 40.05 -14.46
C ARG A 104 -19.89 38.76 -14.85
N VAL A 105 -20.56 37.89 -15.63
CA VAL A 105 -19.97 36.65 -16.18
C VAL A 105 -18.95 36.97 -17.29
N PRO A 106 -17.70 36.45 -17.24
CA PRO A 106 -16.81 36.47 -18.38
C PRO A 106 -17.25 35.41 -19.40
N SER A 107 -17.30 35.76 -20.69
CA SER A 107 -17.61 34.81 -21.76
C SER A 107 -16.51 33.75 -21.92
N PRO A 108 -16.84 32.45 -22.00
CA PRO A 108 -15.84 31.39 -22.19
C PRO A 108 -15.24 31.43 -23.60
N SER A 109 -13.93 31.29 -23.70
CA SER A 109 -13.22 31.17 -24.99
C SER A 109 -13.54 29.83 -25.66
N PRO A 110 -13.93 29.79 -26.94
CA PRO A 110 -14.17 28.53 -27.65
C PRO A 110 -12.84 27.85 -27.96
N GLY A 111 -12.55 26.73 -27.29
CA GLY A 111 -11.33 25.94 -27.55
C GLY A 111 -10.86 25.02 -26.43
N ALA A 112 -11.36 25.18 -25.19
CA ALA A 112 -11.04 24.26 -24.12
C ALA A 112 -11.78 22.92 -24.32
N VAL A 113 -11.07 21.91 -24.84
CA VAL A 113 -11.52 20.51 -24.78
C VAL A 113 -11.55 20.11 -23.30
N THR A 114 -12.75 20.07 -22.71
CA THR A 114 -12.95 19.55 -21.36
C THR A 114 -12.76 18.04 -21.38
N VAL A 115 -11.50 17.60 -21.31
CA VAL A 115 -11.15 16.22 -20.99
C VAL A 115 -11.70 15.95 -19.60
N ASN A 116 -12.79 15.19 -19.53
CA ASN A 116 -13.45 14.82 -18.29
C ASN A 116 -12.58 13.82 -17.51
N MET A 117 -11.51 14.32 -16.89
CA MET A 117 -10.62 13.50 -16.07
C MET A 117 -11.38 13.00 -14.83
N PRO A 118 -11.29 11.71 -14.49
CA PRO A 118 -11.97 11.19 -13.31
C PRO A 118 -11.45 11.88 -12.05
N SER A 119 -12.32 12.61 -11.36
CA SER A 119 -11.96 13.51 -10.25
C SER A 119 -11.64 12.80 -8.93
N LYS A 120 -11.65 11.47 -8.91
CA LYS A 120 -11.40 10.66 -7.72
C LYS A 120 -9.91 10.62 -7.35
N ALA A 121 -9.57 10.60 -6.06
CA ALA A 121 -8.20 10.33 -5.61
C ALA A 121 -7.66 8.97 -6.14
N PHE A 122 -6.34 8.85 -6.24
CA PHE A 122 -5.70 7.57 -6.59
C PHE A 122 -5.89 6.54 -5.45
N ASP A 123 -6.28 5.32 -5.82
CA ASP A 123 -6.41 4.18 -4.91
C ASP A 123 -5.05 3.49 -4.69
N ALA A 124 -4.13 3.58 -5.65
CA ALA A 124 -2.75 3.10 -5.57
C ALA A 124 -1.83 3.90 -6.51
N VAL A 125 -0.52 3.88 -6.23
CA VAL A 125 0.54 4.44 -7.08
C VAL A 125 1.63 3.40 -7.31
N ILE A 126 2.18 3.33 -8.52
CA ILE A 126 3.34 2.50 -8.86
C ILE A 126 4.52 3.43 -9.16
N ALA A 127 5.63 3.27 -8.43
CA ALA A 127 6.84 4.05 -8.61
C ALA A 127 7.89 3.24 -9.38
N ILE A 128 8.06 3.51 -10.68
CA ILE A 128 8.91 2.70 -11.57
C ILE A 128 10.27 3.38 -11.79
N GLY A 129 11.36 2.70 -11.43
CA GLY A 129 12.72 3.19 -11.60
C GLY A 129 13.68 2.07 -11.96
N VAL A 130 14.74 2.39 -12.68
CA VAL A 130 15.81 1.43 -13.01
C VAL A 130 17.14 2.08 -12.71
N LEU A 131 17.76 1.64 -11.62
CA LEU A 131 19.11 1.99 -11.19
C LEU A 131 20.03 0.82 -11.55
N ILE A 132 21.16 1.12 -12.19
CA ILE A 132 22.17 0.14 -12.58
C ILE A 132 23.50 0.55 -11.93
N LYS A 133 24.23 -0.42 -11.35
CA LYS A 133 25.49 -0.16 -10.65
C LYS A 133 26.55 0.40 -11.62
N GLY A 134 26.94 1.65 -11.38
CA GLY A 134 28.09 2.28 -12.02
C GLY A 134 29.39 2.11 -11.22
N SER A 135 30.43 2.85 -11.60
CA SER A 135 31.76 2.82 -10.99
C SER A 135 31.87 3.48 -9.60
N THR A 136 30.81 4.10 -9.09
CA THR A 136 30.82 4.88 -7.84
C THR A 136 29.69 4.44 -6.89
N MET A 137 29.71 4.98 -5.66
CA MET A 137 28.66 4.76 -4.64
C MET A 137 27.34 5.51 -4.92
N HIS A 138 27.24 6.22 -6.06
CA HIS A 138 26.04 6.97 -6.43
C HIS A 138 24.81 6.06 -6.61
N PHE A 139 25.03 4.82 -7.07
CA PHE A 139 24.01 3.79 -7.13
C PHE A 139 23.46 3.50 -5.73
N GLU A 140 24.32 3.14 -4.77
CA GLU A 140 23.92 2.73 -3.43
C GLU A 140 23.12 3.82 -2.70
N TYR A 141 23.65 5.06 -2.68
CA TYR A 141 23.00 6.16 -1.96
C TYR A 141 21.64 6.55 -2.56
N ILE A 142 21.46 6.45 -3.88
CA ILE A 142 20.15 6.70 -4.51
C ILE A 142 19.19 5.53 -4.26
N CYS A 143 19.64 4.29 -4.43
CA CYS A 143 18.83 3.10 -4.14
C CYS A 143 18.26 3.15 -2.73
N ASP A 144 19.12 3.41 -1.75
CA ASP A 144 18.78 3.52 -0.33
C ASP A 144 17.78 4.68 -0.07
N SER A 145 18.15 5.90 -0.47
CA SER A 145 17.32 7.09 -0.24
C SER A 145 15.92 6.98 -0.88
N VAL A 146 15.84 6.43 -2.09
CA VAL A 146 14.57 6.27 -2.82
C VAL A 146 13.70 5.18 -2.18
N SER A 147 14.30 4.07 -1.75
CA SER A 147 13.56 2.97 -1.10
C SER A 147 12.91 3.44 0.20
N HIS A 148 13.68 4.09 1.07
CA HIS A 148 13.20 4.67 2.32
C HIS A 148 12.15 5.77 2.11
N ALA A 149 12.33 6.63 1.10
CA ALA A 149 11.41 7.73 0.84
C ALA A 149 10.07 7.24 0.24
N LEU A 150 10.06 6.23 -0.64
CA LEU A 150 8.83 5.62 -1.15
C LEU A 150 8.09 4.84 -0.06
N MET A 151 8.82 4.07 0.75
CA MET A 151 8.29 3.36 1.92
C MET A 151 7.63 4.32 2.90
N ARG A 152 8.30 5.43 3.22
CA ARG A 152 7.73 6.46 4.09
C ARG A 152 6.52 7.15 3.45
N LEU A 153 6.56 7.43 2.15
CA LEU A 153 5.46 8.10 1.47
C LEU A 153 4.14 7.32 1.57
N GLN A 154 4.17 5.99 1.42
CA GLN A 154 2.95 5.21 1.55
C GLN A 154 2.38 5.25 2.98
N MET A 155 3.23 5.21 4.01
CA MET A 155 2.82 5.36 5.40
C MET A 155 2.23 6.76 5.67
N ASP A 156 2.96 7.81 5.30
CA ASP A 156 2.59 9.21 5.55
C ASP A 156 1.29 9.62 4.79
N THR A 157 1.02 9.04 3.61
CA THR A 157 -0.20 9.36 2.83
C THR A 157 -1.37 8.38 3.00
N GLY A 158 -1.12 7.19 3.53
CA GLY A 158 -2.08 6.09 3.53
C GLY A 158 -2.40 5.52 2.15
N VAL A 159 -1.74 5.95 1.06
CA VAL A 159 -1.94 5.40 -0.30
C VAL A 159 -0.84 4.38 -0.59
N PRO A 160 -1.15 3.14 -1.03
CA PRO A 160 -0.13 2.17 -1.45
C PRO A 160 0.78 2.72 -2.53
N VAL A 161 2.10 2.62 -2.31
CA VAL A 161 3.13 2.99 -3.29
C VAL A 161 3.93 1.73 -3.62
N ILE A 162 3.53 1.05 -4.70
CA ILE A 162 4.14 -0.19 -5.14
C ILE A 162 5.57 0.07 -5.62
N PHE A 163 6.51 -0.73 -5.10
CA PHE A 163 7.95 -0.53 -5.28
C PHE A 163 8.47 -1.11 -6.60
N GLY A 164 8.26 -0.38 -7.69
CA GLY A 164 8.76 -0.71 -9.03
C GLY A 164 10.21 -0.29 -9.31
N VAL A 165 11.08 -0.20 -8.29
CA VAL A 165 12.46 0.28 -8.45
C VAL A 165 13.44 -0.89 -8.55
N LEU A 166 13.91 -1.18 -9.76
CA LEU A 166 14.99 -2.13 -10.00
C LEU A 166 16.34 -1.53 -9.57
N THR A 167 17.10 -2.30 -8.80
CA THR A 167 18.45 -1.98 -8.33
C THR A 167 19.44 -3.03 -8.84
N ALA A 168 19.68 -2.97 -10.15
CA ALA A 168 20.44 -3.97 -10.89
C ALA A 168 21.96 -3.76 -10.80
N LEU A 169 22.74 -4.84 -10.85
CA LEU A 169 24.20 -4.78 -10.90
C LEU A 169 24.75 -4.74 -12.35
N SER A 170 23.92 -5.05 -13.34
CA SER A 170 24.23 -4.95 -14.77
C SER A 170 22.97 -4.68 -15.61
N ASP A 171 23.17 -4.22 -16.85
CA ASP A 171 22.10 -4.05 -17.84
C ASP A 171 21.35 -5.35 -18.12
N ASP A 172 22.05 -6.49 -18.24
CA ASP A 172 21.43 -7.81 -18.44
C ASP A 172 20.47 -8.17 -17.30
N GLN A 173 20.86 -7.90 -16.04
CA GLN A 173 19.98 -8.13 -14.89
C GLN A 173 18.72 -7.26 -14.91
N ALA A 174 18.79 -6.07 -15.50
CA ALA A 174 17.64 -5.18 -15.69
C ALA A 174 16.75 -5.62 -16.86
N LEU A 175 17.37 -6.07 -17.97
CA LEU A 175 16.67 -6.62 -19.14
C LEU A 175 15.90 -7.91 -18.80
N ASP A 176 16.54 -8.87 -18.12
CA ASP A 176 15.90 -10.11 -17.69
C ASP A 176 14.70 -9.83 -16.76
N ARG A 177 14.77 -8.77 -15.94
CA ARG A 177 13.71 -8.32 -15.00
C ARG A 177 12.57 -7.54 -15.64
N ALA A 178 12.70 -7.21 -16.92
CA ALA A 178 11.66 -6.56 -17.74
C ALA A 178 11.11 -7.49 -18.83
N GLY A 179 11.42 -8.79 -18.79
CA GLY A 179 11.03 -9.74 -19.84
C GLY A 179 11.76 -9.54 -21.18
N LEU A 180 12.86 -8.77 -21.18
CA LEU A 180 13.65 -8.41 -22.37
C LEU A 180 14.98 -9.19 -22.48
N GLY A 181 15.18 -10.19 -21.62
CA GLY A 181 16.38 -11.01 -21.57
C GLY A 181 16.74 -11.64 -22.91
N ARG A 182 18.05 -11.72 -23.18
CA ARG A 182 18.61 -12.38 -24.38
C ARG A 182 19.72 -13.37 -24.05
N GLY A 183 20.04 -13.53 -22.76
CA GLY A 183 21.09 -14.40 -22.26
C GLY A 183 20.68 -15.88 -22.18
N PRO A 184 21.54 -16.74 -21.60
CA PRO A 184 21.24 -18.16 -21.39
C PRO A 184 20.01 -18.42 -20.50
N ASN A 185 19.60 -17.41 -19.72
CA ASN A 185 18.41 -17.39 -18.87
C ASN A 185 17.08 -17.27 -19.65
N GLY A 186 17.13 -17.03 -20.97
CA GLY A 186 15.95 -16.79 -21.80
C GLY A 186 15.49 -15.33 -21.73
N LYS A 187 14.18 -15.10 -21.88
CA LYS A 187 13.59 -13.75 -21.83
C LYS A 187 13.51 -13.15 -20.41
N GLY A 188 13.66 -13.96 -19.38
CA GLY A 188 13.38 -13.57 -18.00
C GLY A 188 11.88 -13.39 -17.73
N HIS A 189 11.53 -12.55 -16.76
CA HIS A 189 10.16 -12.26 -16.31
C HIS A 189 9.97 -10.75 -16.22
N ASN A 190 8.81 -10.24 -16.62
CA ASN A 190 8.53 -8.80 -16.56
C ASN A 190 7.89 -8.44 -15.22
N HIS A 191 8.70 -7.95 -14.28
CA HIS A 191 8.19 -7.56 -12.96
C HIS A 191 7.18 -6.39 -13.00
N GLY A 192 7.10 -5.65 -14.11
CA GLY A 192 6.01 -4.71 -14.33
C GLY A 192 4.63 -5.36 -14.19
N GLU A 193 4.49 -6.60 -14.63
CA GLU A 193 3.26 -7.38 -14.47
C GLU A 193 2.93 -7.63 -12.99
N ASP A 194 3.91 -8.04 -12.19
CA ASP A 194 3.75 -8.25 -10.73
C ASP A 194 3.30 -6.96 -10.04
N TRP A 195 3.88 -5.82 -10.42
CA TRP A 195 3.55 -4.52 -9.82
C TRP A 195 2.16 -4.03 -10.21
N GLY A 196 1.72 -4.32 -11.43
CA GLY A 196 0.34 -4.07 -11.86
C GLY A 196 -0.67 -4.88 -11.05
N LEU A 197 -0.38 -6.16 -10.80
CA LEU A 197 -1.20 -7.03 -9.95
C LEU A 197 -1.24 -6.55 -8.48
N ALA A 198 -0.08 -6.26 -7.90
CA ALA A 198 0.03 -5.76 -6.52
C ALA A 198 -0.70 -4.41 -6.32
N ALA A 199 -0.70 -3.53 -7.32
CA ALA A 199 -1.44 -2.27 -7.29
C ALA A 199 -2.97 -2.49 -7.25
N VAL A 200 -3.49 -3.51 -7.95
CA VAL A 200 -4.91 -3.86 -7.87
C VAL A 200 -5.26 -4.45 -6.51
N GLU A 201 -4.50 -5.43 -6.04
CA GLU A 201 -4.71 -6.05 -4.72
C GLU A 201 -4.72 -5.01 -3.60
N MET A 202 -3.66 -4.20 -3.48
CA MET A 202 -3.54 -3.17 -2.45
C MET A 202 -4.59 -2.05 -2.58
N GLY A 203 -4.99 -1.71 -3.81
CA GLY A 203 -6.03 -0.73 -4.09
C GLY A 203 -7.44 -1.23 -3.75
N SER A 204 -7.71 -2.52 -3.93
CA SER A 204 -9.00 -3.14 -3.57
C SER A 204 -9.10 -3.39 -2.05
N HIS A 205 -8.02 -3.80 -1.38
CA HIS A 205 -7.94 -3.88 0.10
C HIS A 205 -8.21 -2.54 0.81
N LEU A 206 -7.98 -1.42 0.12
CA LEU A 206 -8.35 -0.10 0.63
C LEU A 206 -9.86 0.19 0.59
N LYS A 207 -10.62 -0.50 -0.27
CA LYS A 207 -12.06 -0.29 -0.47
C LYS A 207 -12.94 -1.30 0.24
N GLU A 208 -12.55 -2.57 0.21
CA GLU A 208 -13.37 -3.71 0.66
C GLU A 208 -13.37 -3.87 2.20
N ARG A 209 -13.33 -2.76 2.94
CA ARG A 209 -13.04 -2.71 4.37
C ARG A 209 -14.23 -3.10 5.26
N GLY A 210 -14.63 -4.36 5.17
CA GLY A 210 -15.40 -5.09 6.18
C GLY A 210 -14.53 -6.17 6.82
N VAL A 211 -13.74 -5.80 7.83
CA VAL A 211 -12.85 -6.72 8.57
C VAL A 211 -13.63 -7.55 9.61
N LYS A 212 -13.16 -8.78 9.87
CA LYS A 212 -13.83 -9.88 10.59
C LYS A 212 -12.76 -10.76 11.27
N GLU A 213 -13.03 -11.70 12.19
CA GLU A 213 -13.72 -11.68 13.49
C GLU A 213 -13.23 -12.95 14.23
N SER A 214 -12.79 -12.99 15.49
CA SER A 214 -12.57 -11.96 16.52
C SER A 214 -11.25 -12.27 17.28
N ASN A 215 -10.77 -11.34 18.12
CA ASN A 215 -9.52 -11.38 18.92
C ASN A 215 -8.18 -11.54 18.17
N ILE A 216 -8.15 -12.13 16.97
CA ILE A 216 -6.98 -12.18 16.09
C ILE A 216 -7.43 -11.78 14.68
N VAL A 217 -6.70 -10.87 14.03
CA VAL A 217 -6.95 -10.45 12.64
C VAL A 217 -5.73 -10.76 11.79
N ILE A 218 -5.92 -11.56 10.74
CA ILE A 218 -4.90 -11.88 9.75
C ILE A 218 -5.19 -11.06 8.50
N GLN A 219 -4.21 -10.24 8.07
CA GLN A 219 -4.26 -9.52 6.80
C GLN A 219 -3.08 -9.96 5.93
N SER A 220 -3.38 -10.50 4.74
CA SER A 220 -2.38 -10.76 3.70
C SER A 220 -2.04 -9.47 2.95
N VAL A 221 -0.81 -9.40 2.42
CA VAL A 221 -0.33 -8.37 1.49
C VAL A 221 0.45 -9.05 0.36
N PRO A 222 0.50 -8.48 -0.86
CA PRO A 222 1.21 -9.08 -1.99
C PRO A 222 2.72 -9.12 -1.81
N GLY A 223 3.31 -8.20 -1.03
CA GLY A 223 4.75 -8.09 -0.86
C GLY A 223 5.16 -7.63 0.53
N SER A 224 6.41 -7.93 0.91
CA SER A 224 6.98 -7.49 2.19
C SER A 224 7.19 -5.98 2.27
N PHE A 225 7.24 -5.27 1.13
CA PHE A 225 7.36 -3.81 1.08
C PHE A 225 6.05 -3.11 1.50
N GLU A 226 4.91 -3.75 1.26
CA GLU A 226 3.58 -3.26 1.60
C GLU A 226 3.20 -3.51 3.07
N LEU A 227 3.94 -4.38 3.76
CA LEU A 227 3.66 -4.84 5.13
C LEU A 227 3.59 -3.71 6.17
N PRO A 228 4.50 -2.69 6.20
CA PRO A 228 4.39 -1.60 7.16
C PRO A 228 3.13 -0.75 6.98
N LEU A 229 2.65 -0.59 5.75
CA LEU A 229 1.42 0.14 5.45
C LEU A 229 0.18 -0.61 5.96
N ALA A 230 0.16 -1.95 5.82
CA ALA A 230 -0.92 -2.77 6.34
C ALA A 230 -0.97 -2.70 7.87
N CYS A 231 0.17 -2.94 8.55
CA CYS A 231 0.28 -2.81 10.00
C CYS A 231 -0.20 -1.43 10.48
N SER A 232 0.25 -0.34 9.83
CA SER A 232 -0.13 1.03 10.19
C SER A 232 -1.65 1.23 10.14
N LYS A 233 -2.29 0.84 9.04
CA LYS A 233 -3.74 1.04 8.87
C LYS A 233 -4.57 0.17 9.81
N VAL A 234 -4.11 -1.04 10.13
CA VAL A 234 -4.76 -1.93 11.11
C VAL A 234 -4.71 -1.31 12.50
N ILE A 235 -3.55 -0.79 12.92
CA ILE A 235 -3.39 -0.07 14.19
C ILE A 235 -4.31 1.16 14.24
N SER A 236 -4.22 2.06 13.25
CA SER A 236 -5.01 3.31 13.26
C SER A 236 -6.52 3.06 13.22
N ALA A 237 -7.00 2.09 12.44
CA ALA A 237 -8.43 1.76 12.40
C ALA A 237 -8.93 1.24 13.75
N SER A 238 -8.14 0.39 14.41
CA SER A 238 -8.44 -0.20 15.70
C SER A 238 -8.44 0.84 16.84
N GLN A 239 -7.46 1.75 16.84
CA GLN A 239 -7.41 2.89 17.77
C GLN A 239 -8.62 3.84 17.58
N ALA A 240 -8.97 4.17 16.33
CA ALA A 240 -10.12 5.03 16.04
C ALA A 240 -11.43 4.43 16.54
N GLN A 241 -11.67 3.13 16.32
CA GLN A 241 -12.89 2.46 16.77
C GLN A 241 -12.97 2.34 18.31
N ALA A 242 -11.84 2.14 18.99
CA ALA A 242 -11.79 2.16 20.45
C ALA A 242 -12.09 3.55 21.05
N SER A 243 -11.81 4.63 20.30
CA SER A 243 -12.15 5.99 20.75
C SER A 243 -13.64 6.32 20.59
N SER A 244 -14.30 5.80 19.55
CA SER A 244 -15.73 6.08 19.31
C SER A 244 -16.65 5.38 20.32
N THR A 245 -16.31 4.16 20.75
CA THR A 245 -17.04 3.44 21.81
C THR A 245 -16.90 4.12 23.19
N ALA A 246 -15.79 4.83 23.44
CA ALA A 246 -15.61 5.61 24.66
C ALA A 246 -16.47 6.88 24.69
N THR A 247 -16.73 7.53 23.54
CA THR A 247 -17.61 8.70 23.48
C THR A 247 -19.09 8.39 23.73
N ASP A 248 -19.60 7.24 23.28
CA ASP A 248 -20.99 6.83 23.57
C ASP A 248 -21.22 6.59 25.08
N LEU A 249 -20.21 6.12 25.81
CA LEU A 249 -20.28 5.95 27.27
C LEU A 249 -20.26 7.28 28.05
N LEU A 250 -19.74 8.36 27.46
CA LEU A 250 -19.74 9.71 28.04
C LEU A 250 -20.90 10.59 27.55
N GLY A 251 -21.63 10.16 26.52
CA GLY A 251 -22.78 10.88 25.95
C GLY A 251 -24.03 10.97 26.83
N GLY A 252 -24.07 10.24 27.96
CA GLY A 252 -25.23 10.15 28.86
C GLY A 252 -25.61 11.44 29.63
N ALA A 253 -24.96 12.58 29.37
CA ALA A 253 -25.14 13.81 30.14
C ALA A 253 -25.31 15.10 29.30
N ALA A 254 -25.69 15.02 28.02
CA ALA A 254 -25.87 16.21 27.19
C ALA A 254 -26.90 16.11 26.03
N SER A 255 -28.17 15.76 26.30
CA SER A 255 -29.30 16.27 25.48
C SER A 255 -30.67 16.13 26.15
N LEU A 256 -30.92 16.93 27.19
CA LEU A 256 -32.29 17.30 27.57
C LEU A 256 -32.63 18.62 26.89
N LEU A 257 -33.23 18.60 25.69
CA LEU A 257 -34.10 19.66 25.16
C LEU A 257 -34.69 19.31 23.76
N SER A 258 -36.03 19.39 23.66
CA SER A 258 -36.84 19.62 22.44
C SER A 258 -37.07 18.48 21.41
N LEU A 259 -38.07 17.63 21.73
CA LEU A 259 -39.30 17.42 20.94
C LEU A 259 -39.28 17.55 19.39
N ASP A 260 -39.50 16.44 18.67
CA ASP A 260 -40.62 16.28 17.70
C ASP A 260 -40.85 14.78 17.36
N PRO A 261 -42.06 14.18 17.54
CA PRO A 261 -42.24 12.71 17.46
C PRO A 261 -42.81 12.17 16.13
N HIS A 262 -42.76 12.91 15.01
CA HIS A 262 -43.40 12.46 13.76
C HIS A 262 -42.64 12.74 12.44
N ALA A 263 -41.47 12.10 12.27
CA ALA A 263 -40.86 11.92 10.95
C ALA A 263 -40.40 10.45 10.78
N PRO A 264 -40.87 9.70 9.77
CA PRO A 264 -40.41 8.34 9.52
C PRO A 264 -38.97 8.37 9.01
N GLN A 265 -38.01 7.99 9.87
CA GLN A 265 -36.62 7.80 9.46
C GLN A 265 -36.55 6.70 8.40
N ARG A 266 -36.23 7.08 7.17
CA ARG A 266 -36.11 6.17 6.04
C ARG A 266 -34.76 5.45 6.09
N VAL A 267 -34.68 4.42 6.93
CA VAL A 267 -33.52 3.51 6.97
C VAL A 267 -33.33 2.89 5.59
N PRO A 268 -32.15 2.99 4.94
CA PRO A 268 -31.90 2.29 3.70
C PRO A 268 -31.86 0.78 3.96
N SER A 269 -32.72 0.01 3.28
CA SER A 269 -32.61 -1.45 3.32
C SER A 269 -31.26 -1.90 2.78
N PRO A 270 -30.50 -2.76 3.47
CA PRO A 270 -29.22 -3.24 2.97
C PRO A 270 -29.43 -4.11 1.73
N ALA A 271 -28.51 -4.01 0.76
CA ALA A 271 -28.48 -4.90 -0.38
C ALA A 271 -28.20 -6.35 0.09
N PRO A 272 -28.85 -7.37 -0.50
CA PRO A 272 -28.62 -8.76 -0.12
C PRO A 272 -27.17 -9.16 -0.41
N GLY A 273 -26.46 -9.62 0.62
CA GLY A 273 -25.03 -9.91 0.59
C GLY A 273 -24.19 -9.10 1.58
N THR A 274 -24.75 -8.06 2.20
CA THR A 274 -24.06 -7.26 3.23
C THR A 274 -23.93 -8.06 4.54
N VAL A 275 -22.80 -8.74 4.74
CA VAL A 275 -22.52 -9.43 6.01
C VAL A 275 -21.92 -8.40 6.99
N THR A 276 -22.78 -7.81 7.84
CA THR A 276 -22.36 -7.03 9.02
C THR A 276 -21.55 -7.92 9.97
N VAL A 277 -20.37 -7.46 10.38
CA VAL A 277 -19.46 -8.18 11.28
C VAL A 277 -18.74 -7.19 12.17
N ASN A 278 -18.57 -7.55 13.45
CA ASN A 278 -18.02 -6.68 14.48
C ASN A 278 -16.50 -6.77 14.53
N MET A 279 -15.82 -5.77 13.96
CA MET A 279 -14.47 -5.42 14.39
C MET A 279 -14.42 -5.36 15.94
N PRO A 280 -13.36 -5.87 16.60
CA PRO A 280 -13.26 -5.86 18.05
C PRO A 280 -13.38 -4.43 18.60
N SER A 281 -14.11 -4.28 19.71
CA SER A 281 -14.41 -2.97 20.32
C SER A 281 -13.22 -2.30 21.02
N LYS A 282 -12.08 -3.00 21.09
CA LYS A 282 -10.84 -2.58 21.74
C LYS A 282 -9.73 -2.41 20.70
N ALA A 283 -8.83 -1.45 20.93
CA ALA A 283 -7.60 -1.31 20.17
C ALA A 283 -6.73 -2.58 20.26
N PHE A 284 -5.99 -2.91 19.20
CA PHE A 284 -5.01 -4.00 19.22
C PHE A 284 -3.88 -3.70 20.21
N ASP A 285 -3.57 -4.69 21.05
CA ASP A 285 -2.51 -4.60 22.07
C ASP A 285 -1.10 -4.84 21.50
N ALA A 286 -1.00 -5.54 20.36
CA ALA A 286 0.22 -5.76 19.59
C ALA A 286 -0.13 -6.17 18.14
N VAL A 287 0.82 -6.06 17.22
CA VAL A 287 0.72 -6.54 15.83
C VAL A 287 1.95 -7.39 15.50
N ILE A 288 1.77 -8.46 14.71
CA ILE A 288 2.89 -9.27 14.19
C ILE A 288 3.03 -9.02 12.70
N ALA A 289 4.18 -8.52 12.28
CA ALA A 289 4.51 -8.28 10.88
C ALA A 289 5.25 -9.50 10.30
N ILE A 290 4.52 -10.43 9.68
CA ILE A 290 5.09 -11.67 9.12
C ILE A 290 5.42 -11.50 7.63
N GLY A 291 6.61 -11.91 7.21
CA GLY A 291 7.01 -11.91 5.81
C GLY A 291 8.27 -12.75 5.56
N VAL A 292 8.61 -12.97 4.29
CA VAL A 292 9.87 -13.61 3.90
C VAL A 292 10.49 -12.89 2.71
N LEU A 293 11.76 -12.54 2.87
CA LEU A 293 12.63 -11.97 1.86
C LEU A 293 13.78 -12.95 1.64
N ILE A 294 14.03 -13.31 0.38
CA ILE A 294 15.06 -14.28 0.00
C ILE A 294 16.00 -13.61 -0.99
N LYS A 295 17.32 -13.73 -0.75
CA LYS A 295 18.35 -13.07 -1.57
C LYS A 295 18.29 -13.53 -3.03
N GLY A 296 17.87 -12.62 -3.90
CA GLY A 296 18.00 -12.76 -5.36
C GLY A 296 19.37 -12.30 -5.87
N SER A 297 19.52 -12.30 -7.20
CA SER A 297 20.76 -11.93 -7.90
C SER A 297 21.11 -10.42 -7.89
N THR A 298 20.29 -9.56 -7.27
CA THR A 298 20.45 -8.10 -7.20
C THR A 298 20.49 -7.58 -5.76
N MET A 299 20.89 -6.31 -5.59
CA MET A 299 20.87 -5.60 -4.29
C MET A 299 19.45 -5.22 -3.81
N HIS A 300 18.43 -5.55 -4.60
CA HIS A 300 17.02 -5.27 -4.30
C HIS A 300 16.56 -5.93 -2.98
N PHE A 301 17.13 -7.10 -2.66
CA PHE A 301 16.93 -7.76 -1.37
C PHE A 301 17.39 -6.86 -0.20
N GLU A 302 18.62 -6.38 -0.22
CA GLU A 302 19.20 -5.57 0.86
C GLU A 302 18.40 -4.31 1.13
N TYR A 303 18.05 -3.55 0.08
CA TYR A 303 17.30 -2.30 0.26
C TYR A 303 15.88 -2.53 0.77
N ILE A 304 15.18 -3.60 0.35
CA ILE A 304 13.85 -3.92 0.87
C ILE A 304 13.96 -4.40 2.33
N CYS A 305 14.91 -5.30 2.64
CA CYS A 305 15.15 -5.77 4.01
C CYS A 305 15.37 -4.59 4.97
N ASP A 306 16.24 -3.65 4.57
CA ASP A 306 16.58 -2.49 5.40
C ASP A 306 15.40 -1.50 5.52
N SER A 307 14.76 -1.14 4.40
CA SER A 307 13.59 -0.24 4.39
C SER A 307 12.40 -0.78 5.18
N VAL A 308 12.10 -2.08 5.09
CA VAL A 308 11.01 -2.73 5.84
C VAL A 308 11.34 -2.79 7.33
N SER A 309 12.57 -3.13 7.70
CA SER A 309 13.01 -3.18 9.10
C SER A 309 12.92 -1.81 9.77
N HIS A 310 13.45 -0.76 9.12
CA HIS A 310 13.36 0.60 9.62
C HIS A 310 11.92 1.11 9.68
N ALA A 311 11.06 0.78 8.71
CA ALA A 311 9.66 1.18 8.70
C ALA A 311 8.83 0.52 9.81
N LEU A 312 9.01 -0.78 10.06
CA LEU A 312 8.30 -1.47 11.15
C LEU A 312 8.77 -0.99 12.53
N MET A 313 10.09 -0.79 12.71
CA MET A 313 10.66 -0.20 13.93
C MET A 313 10.11 1.22 14.19
N ARG A 314 10.05 2.05 13.15
CA ARG A 314 9.46 3.38 13.25
C ARG A 314 7.96 3.33 13.55
N LEU A 315 7.23 2.41 12.93
CA LEU A 315 5.78 2.31 13.09
C LEU A 315 5.36 2.06 14.54
N GLN A 316 6.05 1.15 15.25
CA GLN A 316 5.76 0.94 16.68
C GLN A 316 6.07 2.18 17.54
N MET A 317 7.10 2.95 17.18
CA MET A 317 7.43 4.21 17.86
C MET A 317 6.39 5.30 17.59
N ASP A 318 5.98 5.47 16.34
CA ASP A 318 5.02 6.51 15.91
C ASP A 318 3.58 6.20 16.38
N THR A 319 3.21 4.91 16.57
CA THR A 319 1.85 4.50 16.99
C THR A 319 1.71 4.10 18.47
N GLY A 320 2.82 3.81 19.15
CA GLY A 320 2.83 3.28 20.52
C GLY A 320 2.37 1.83 20.67
N VAL A 321 2.04 1.13 19.57
CA VAL A 321 1.63 -0.29 19.59
C VAL A 321 2.82 -1.17 19.21
N PRO A 322 3.17 -2.20 20.00
CA PRO A 322 4.25 -3.12 19.66
C PRO A 322 4.05 -3.78 18.29
N VAL A 323 5.11 -3.75 17.47
CA VAL A 323 5.14 -4.43 16.16
C VAL A 323 6.22 -5.50 16.20
N ILE A 324 5.80 -6.75 16.36
CA ILE A 324 6.70 -7.90 16.41
C ILE A 324 7.25 -8.17 15.00
N PHE A 325 8.58 -8.15 14.89
CA PHE A 325 9.30 -8.32 13.64
C PHE A 325 9.40 -9.81 13.25
N GLY A 326 8.44 -10.28 12.46
CA GLY A 326 8.39 -11.62 11.89
C GLY A 326 8.82 -11.70 10.42
N VAL A 327 9.66 -10.77 9.96
CA VAL A 327 10.16 -10.74 8.58
C VAL A 327 11.47 -11.51 8.49
N LEU A 328 11.43 -12.68 7.84
CA LEU A 328 12.60 -13.52 7.62
C LEU A 328 13.45 -12.96 6.48
N THR A 329 14.69 -12.58 6.78
CA THR A 329 15.67 -12.10 5.80
C THR A 329 16.74 -13.15 5.59
N VAL A 330 16.60 -13.96 4.52
CA VAL A 330 17.44 -15.15 4.31
C VAL A 330 18.16 -15.16 2.97
N LEU A 331 19.25 -15.95 2.89
CA LEU A 331 20.07 -16.07 1.69
C LEU A 331 19.65 -17.21 0.76
N THR A 332 18.90 -18.20 1.26
CA THR A 332 18.45 -19.37 0.49
C THR A 332 17.02 -19.77 0.84
N ASP A 333 16.37 -20.51 -0.06
CA ASP A 333 15.03 -21.08 0.18
C ASP A 333 15.04 -22.07 1.36
N ASP A 334 16.09 -22.89 1.49
CA ASP A 334 16.24 -23.82 2.61
C ASP A 334 16.28 -23.09 3.97
N GLN A 335 16.96 -21.94 4.05
CA GLN A 335 17.00 -21.12 5.27
C GLN A 335 15.62 -20.55 5.65
N ALA A 336 14.75 -20.26 4.67
CA ALA A 336 13.35 -19.89 4.94
C ALA A 336 12.53 -21.10 5.41
N LEU A 337 12.66 -22.24 4.72
CA LEU A 337 11.95 -23.47 5.08
C LEU A 337 12.30 -23.96 6.48
N GLU A 338 13.58 -23.92 6.87
CA GLU A 338 14.03 -24.25 8.22
C GLU A 338 13.37 -23.36 9.29
N ARG A 339 13.34 -22.04 9.06
CA ARG A 339 12.77 -21.03 9.98
C ARG A 339 11.24 -21.03 10.06
N ALA A 340 10.59 -21.62 9.06
CA ALA A 340 9.14 -21.85 9.02
C ALA A 340 8.75 -23.25 9.58
N GLY A 341 9.71 -24.03 10.09
CA GLY A 341 9.48 -25.41 10.55
C GLY A 341 9.20 -26.44 9.43
N LEU A 342 9.44 -26.07 8.17
CA LEU A 342 9.23 -26.89 6.97
C LEU A 342 10.52 -27.56 6.45
N GLY A 343 11.67 -27.26 7.05
CA GLY A 343 12.97 -27.82 6.68
C GLY A 343 12.99 -29.36 6.72
N ARG A 344 13.60 -29.97 5.69
CA ARG A 344 13.71 -31.43 5.50
C ARG A 344 15.12 -31.98 5.73
N GLY A 345 15.99 -31.21 6.39
CA GLY A 345 17.41 -31.54 6.60
C GLY A 345 17.65 -32.65 7.64
N SER A 346 18.90 -33.07 7.75
CA SER A 346 19.34 -34.16 8.64
C SER A 346 19.22 -33.86 10.14
N ASN A 347 18.98 -32.61 10.52
CA ASN A 347 18.93 -32.16 11.92
C ASN A 347 17.50 -32.14 12.52
N GLY A 348 16.53 -32.75 11.84
CA GLY A 348 15.13 -32.84 12.28
C GLY A 348 14.22 -31.77 11.66
N LYS A 349 13.00 -31.66 12.19
CA LYS A 349 12.10 -30.54 11.83
C LYS A 349 12.73 -29.24 12.33
N GLY A 350 12.78 -28.21 11.46
CA GLY A 350 13.18 -26.87 11.87
C GLY A 350 12.24 -26.28 12.93
N HIS A 351 12.71 -25.25 13.62
CA HIS A 351 11.89 -24.47 14.55
C HIS A 351 11.00 -23.49 13.78
N ASN A 352 9.71 -23.40 14.14
CA ASN A 352 8.80 -22.44 13.53
C ASN A 352 8.81 -21.15 14.36
N HIS A 353 9.55 -20.13 13.89
CA HIS A 353 9.64 -18.85 14.59
C HIS A 353 8.31 -18.10 14.73
N GLY A 354 7.25 -18.51 14.00
CA GLY A 354 5.89 -18.01 14.24
C GLY A 354 5.38 -18.26 15.65
N GLU A 355 5.86 -19.30 16.34
CA GLU A 355 5.54 -19.58 17.74
C GLU A 355 6.20 -18.54 18.67
N ASP A 356 7.46 -18.19 18.42
CA ASP A 356 8.20 -17.16 19.17
C ASP A 356 7.54 -15.78 19.01
N TRP A 357 7.14 -15.43 17.77
CA TRP A 357 6.50 -14.14 17.49
C TRP A 357 5.12 -14.02 18.13
N GLY A 358 4.36 -15.12 18.19
CA GLY A 358 3.09 -15.19 18.90
C GLY A 358 3.27 -14.94 20.41
N LEU A 359 4.27 -15.57 21.02
CA LEU A 359 4.59 -15.37 22.44
C LEU A 359 5.04 -13.94 22.73
N ALA A 360 5.95 -13.40 21.92
CA ALA A 360 6.45 -12.03 22.05
C ALA A 360 5.34 -10.97 21.90
N ALA A 361 4.33 -11.22 21.05
CA ALA A 361 3.18 -10.32 20.92
C ALA A 361 2.34 -10.25 22.20
N VAL A 362 2.10 -11.40 22.85
CA VAL A 362 1.36 -11.47 24.12
C VAL A 362 2.14 -10.81 25.25
N GLU A 363 3.44 -11.08 25.33
CA GLU A 363 4.35 -10.48 26.33
C GLU A 363 4.40 -8.95 26.19
N MET A 364 4.70 -8.44 24.99
CA MET A 364 4.79 -7.00 24.75
C MET A 364 3.45 -6.27 24.93
N GLY A 365 2.34 -6.85 24.47
CA GLY A 365 1.01 -6.28 24.69
C GLY A 365 0.62 -6.21 26.18
N SER A 366 0.99 -7.23 26.96
CA SER A 366 0.80 -7.24 28.41
C SER A 366 1.69 -6.22 29.13
N HIS A 367 2.95 -6.08 28.71
CA HIS A 367 3.87 -5.09 29.25
C HIS A 367 3.42 -3.66 29.00
N VAL A 368 3.00 -3.30 27.77
CA VAL A 368 2.51 -1.95 27.47
C VAL A 368 1.30 -1.57 28.33
N GLN A 369 0.35 -2.49 28.52
CA GLN A 369 -0.77 -2.27 29.46
C GLN A 369 -0.30 -2.10 30.91
N THR A 370 0.66 -2.89 31.35
CA THR A 370 1.17 -2.88 32.73
C THR A 370 1.90 -1.56 33.03
N TRP A 371 2.82 -1.16 32.14
CA TRP A 371 3.57 0.09 32.20
C TRP A 371 2.66 1.32 32.14
N ALA A 372 1.59 1.28 31.33
CA ALA A 372 0.57 2.34 31.30
C ALA A 372 -0.14 2.55 32.66
N THR A 373 -0.13 1.55 33.55
CA THR A 373 -0.63 1.66 34.93
C THR A 373 0.44 2.03 35.97
N GLY A 374 1.65 2.38 35.53
CA GLY A 374 2.77 2.74 36.42
C GLY A 374 3.37 1.57 37.21
N ARG A 375 3.10 0.33 36.77
CA ARG A 375 3.72 -0.90 37.29
C ARG A 375 4.80 -1.33 36.29
N PHE A 376 5.96 -1.77 36.79
CA PHE A 376 7.15 -2.12 35.99
C PHE A 376 7.61 -3.54 36.29
#